data_AF-A0AAW5RRI4-F1
#
_entry.id   AF-A0AAW5RRI4-F1
#
_cell.length_a   1.000
_cell.length_b   1.000
_cell.length_c   1.000
_cell.angle_alpha   90.00
_cell.angle_beta   90.00
_cell.angle_gamma   90.00
#
_symmetry.space_group_name_H-M   'P 1'
#
loop_
_entity.id
_entity.type
_entity.pdbx_description
1 polymer ?
#
loop_
_entity_poly.entity_id
_entity_poly.type
_entity_poly.pdbx_seq_one_letter_code
_entity_poly.pdbx_strand_id
1 'polypeptide(L)'
;MMLICKHCNMKNLDVAKFCKGCGSNELYDPQAKEKLEKERQRQEELKRLEEERKKKIEEEIKIAQEEREKKLKQRKEFIIKHKSKIIASVMILILIALASVYQYFYGGKYSRIYTSKLESKCHSDEASCKILQAIYKEKCDKGDSKACIGAYIHKHKDLRAIKDNNQWNLVNENNKILVENAFDYTWGFNEGLTGVKLNGKWGFIDTSGKIAIEPKFDGIGYFSEGLAAIKLNNKWGFIDKNGKLIIKLNFDGVWSFSEGLAGVKLNGKWGFIDTSGKIAIEPTFDNVKLDFREGLAEVNLNGKWVYIDKKGNIIKD
;
A
#
# COMPACT_ATOMS: atom_id res chain seq x y z
N MET A 1 50.92 -37.73 32.40
CA MET A 1 50.08 -38.94 32.31
C MET A 1 50.84 -40.08 32.98
N MET A 2 50.46 -40.46 34.19
CA MET A 2 51.16 -41.49 34.96
C MET A 2 50.48 -42.84 34.66
N LEU A 3 51.09 -43.66 33.83
CA LEU A 3 50.53 -44.95 33.45
C LEU A 3 51.04 -46.05 34.39
N ILE A 4 50.13 -46.89 34.87
CA ILE A 4 50.41 -48.04 35.71
C ILE A 4 50.15 -49.30 34.89
N CYS A 5 51.07 -50.25 34.94
CA CYS A 5 50.88 -51.55 34.30
C CYS A 5 49.96 -52.46 35.12
N LYS A 6 49.00 -53.11 34.45
CA LYS A 6 48.02 -53.99 35.10
C LYS A 6 48.61 -55.27 35.68
N HIS A 7 49.71 -55.80 35.12
CA HIS A 7 50.31 -57.07 35.57
C HIS A 7 51.32 -56.89 36.71
N CYS A 8 52.18 -55.87 36.60
CA CYS A 8 53.32 -55.67 37.48
C CYS A 8 53.09 -54.55 38.52
N ASN A 9 52.01 -53.77 38.39
CA ASN A 9 51.67 -52.57 39.19
C ASN A 9 52.79 -51.49 39.25
N MET A 10 53.78 -51.57 38.35
CA MET A 10 54.88 -50.60 38.28
C MET A 10 54.48 -49.34 37.52
N LYS A 11 55.05 -48.22 37.95
CA LYS A 11 54.87 -46.87 37.39
C LYS A 11 55.95 -46.47 36.36
N ASN A 12 56.97 -47.31 36.17
CA ASN A 12 58.15 -46.99 35.35
C ASN A 12 58.00 -47.59 33.94
N LEU A 13 57.96 -46.69 32.95
CA LEU A 13 57.60 -46.98 31.56
C LEU A 13 58.81 -46.78 30.66
N ASP A 14 58.88 -47.51 29.55
CA ASP A 14 59.86 -47.26 28.50
C ASP A 14 59.34 -46.32 27.40
N VAL A 15 60.25 -45.79 26.58
CA VAL A 15 59.95 -44.81 25.50
C VAL A 15 58.87 -45.34 24.53
N ALA A 16 58.75 -46.66 24.40
CA ALA A 16 57.76 -47.35 23.57
C ALA A 16 56.41 -47.69 24.27
N LYS A 17 56.14 -47.18 25.50
CA LYS A 17 54.91 -47.44 26.30
C LYS A 17 54.70 -48.93 26.71
N PHE A 18 55.74 -49.60 27.21
CA PHE A 18 55.66 -50.94 27.82
C PHE A 18 56.07 -50.93 29.31
N CYS A 19 55.56 -51.86 30.15
CA CYS A 19 56.05 -52.05 31.53
C CYS A 19 57.47 -52.60 31.47
N LYS A 20 58.45 -51.86 32.02
CA LYS A 20 59.85 -52.32 32.12
C LYS A 20 60.05 -53.61 32.92
N GLY A 21 59.10 -53.96 33.80
CA GLY A 21 59.21 -55.11 34.71
C GLY A 21 58.61 -56.42 34.18
N CYS A 22 57.63 -56.37 33.29
CA CYS A 22 56.96 -57.58 32.77
C CYS A 22 56.77 -57.58 31.24
N GLY A 23 57.21 -56.54 30.53
CA GLY A 23 57.08 -56.42 29.08
C GLY A 23 55.65 -56.20 28.56
N SER A 24 54.64 -56.18 29.43
CA SER A 24 53.24 -55.98 29.02
C SER A 24 52.99 -54.56 28.50
N ASN A 25 52.15 -54.46 27.47
CA ASN A 25 51.60 -53.21 26.93
C ASN A 25 50.29 -52.79 27.62
N GLU A 26 49.77 -53.58 28.57
CA GLU A 26 48.53 -53.30 29.28
C GLU A 26 48.72 -52.26 30.39
N LEU A 27 48.63 -50.99 30.00
CA LEU A 27 48.81 -49.82 30.86
C LEU A 27 47.47 -49.09 31.10
N TYR A 28 47.31 -48.45 32.26
CA TYR A 28 46.15 -47.59 32.54
C TYR A 28 46.52 -46.31 33.32
N ASP A 29 45.78 -45.23 33.11
CA ASP A 29 45.90 -43.99 33.89
C ASP A 29 44.82 -43.97 34.98
N PRO A 30 45.18 -44.02 36.28
CA PRO A 30 44.23 -43.95 37.38
C PRO A 30 43.42 -42.65 37.42
N GLN A 31 44.02 -41.52 37.06
CA GLN A 31 43.34 -40.21 37.06
C GLN A 31 42.32 -40.12 35.92
N ALA A 32 42.59 -40.75 34.77
CA ALA A 32 41.64 -40.86 33.67
C ALA A 32 40.45 -41.77 34.04
N LYS A 33 40.69 -42.87 34.75
CA LYS A 33 39.63 -43.75 35.26
C LYS A 33 38.72 -43.05 36.28
N GLU A 34 39.30 -42.32 37.24
CA GLU A 34 38.53 -41.58 38.24
C GLU A 34 37.68 -40.45 37.60
N LYS A 35 38.22 -39.74 36.61
CA LYS A 35 37.46 -38.74 35.84
C LYS A 35 36.31 -39.37 35.06
N LEU A 36 36.53 -40.52 34.43
CA LEU A 36 35.49 -41.25 33.70
C LEU A 36 34.37 -41.75 34.63
N GLU A 37 34.74 -42.24 35.82
CA GLU A 37 33.80 -42.69 36.85
C GLU A 37 32.91 -41.52 37.35
N LYS A 38 33.52 -40.37 37.65
CA LYS A 38 32.81 -39.15 38.06
C LYS A 38 31.89 -38.62 36.96
N GLU A 39 32.31 -38.67 35.71
CA GLU A 39 31.48 -38.27 34.58
C GLU A 39 30.29 -39.24 34.41
N ARG A 40 30.50 -40.55 34.57
CA ARG A 40 29.40 -41.53 34.54
C ARG A 40 28.37 -41.26 35.65
N GLN A 41 28.82 -40.98 36.87
CA GLN A 41 27.94 -40.65 37.99
C GLN A 41 27.14 -39.36 37.72
N ARG A 42 27.78 -38.32 37.17
CA ARG A 42 27.08 -37.08 36.76
C ARG A 42 26.03 -37.34 35.69
N GLN A 43 26.33 -38.18 34.69
CA GLN A 43 25.38 -38.53 33.64
C GLN A 43 24.18 -39.33 34.20
N GLU A 44 24.41 -40.21 35.18
CA GLU A 44 23.32 -40.93 35.87
C GLU A 44 22.46 -40.00 36.73
N GLU A 45 23.07 -39.05 37.45
CA GLU A 45 22.36 -38.04 38.23
C GLU A 45 21.53 -37.10 37.33
N LEU A 46 22.10 -36.64 36.22
CA LEU A 46 21.40 -35.80 35.25
C LEU A 46 20.17 -36.51 34.67
N LYS A 47 20.29 -37.80 34.32
CA LYS A 47 19.16 -38.61 33.85
C LYS A 47 18.04 -38.71 34.89
N ARG A 48 18.38 -38.89 36.18
CA ARG A 48 17.39 -38.91 37.26
C ARG A 48 16.66 -37.58 37.41
N LEU A 49 17.40 -36.47 37.35
CA LEU A 49 16.81 -35.12 37.42
C LEU A 49 15.92 -34.81 36.20
N GLU A 50 16.31 -35.26 35.00
CA GLU A 50 15.49 -35.14 33.80
C GLU A 50 14.18 -35.94 33.91
N GLU A 51 14.23 -37.17 34.43
CA GLU A 51 13.03 -37.97 34.69
C GLU A 51 12.11 -37.33 35.73
N GLU A 52 12.66 -36.78 36.81
CA GLU A 52 11.87 -36.09 37.85
C GLU A 52 11.23 -34.81 37.30
N ARG A 53 11.99 -34.02 36.51
CA ARG A 53 11.47 -32.82 35.83
C ARG A 53 10.37 -33.19 34.84
N LYS A 54 10.53 -34.28 34.10
CA LYS A 54 9.52 -34.77 33.16
C LYS A 54 8.22 -35.11 33.87
N LYS A 55 8.27 -35.82 35.01
CA LYS A 55 7.09 -36.15 35.83
C LYS A 55 6.37 -34.89 36.32
N LYS A 56 7.11 -33.89 36.82
CA LYS A 56 6.55 -32.60 37.26
C LYS A 56 5.84 -31.86 36.11
N ILE A 57 6.47 -31.81 34.94
CA ILE A 57 5.88 -31.18 33.75
C ILE A 57 4.60 -31.92 33.31
N GLU A 58 4.59 -33.25 33.33
CA GLU A 58 3.41 -34.04 32.98
C GLU A 58 2.23 -33.78 33.93
N GLU A 59 2.50 -33.62 35.22
CA GLU A 59 1.48 -33.30 36.23
C GLU A 59 0.92 -31.87 36.05
N GLU A 60 1.80 -30.88 35.82
CA GLU A 60 1.38 -29.50 35.51
C GLU A 60 0.51 -29.43 34.24
N ILE A 61 0.88 -30.17 33.19
CA ILE A 61 0.10 -30.26 31.95
C ILE A 61 -1.29 -30.83 32.24
N LYS A 62 -1.37 -31.89 33.05
CA LYS A 62 -2.64 -32.51 33.41
C LYS A 62 -3.56 -31.55 34.16
N ILE A 63 -3.04 -30.84 35.17
CA ILE A 63 -3.80 -29.83 35.92
C ILE A 63 -4.29 -28.72 34.99
N ALA A 64 -3.40 -28.21 34.11
CA ALA A 64 -3.76 -27.17 33.15
C ALA A 64 -4.84 -27.63 32.16
N GLN A 65 -4.83 -28.89 31.74
CA GLN A 65 -5.87 -29.48 30.89
C GLN A 65 -7.22 -29.54 31.62
N GLU A 66 -7.25 -30.04 32.85
CA GLU A 66 -8.49 -30.13 33.66
C GLU A 66 -9.10 -28.73 33.90
N GLU A 67 -8.28 -27.71 34.19
CA GLU A 67 -8.77 -26.34 34.32
C GLU A 67 -9.36 -25.79 33.01
N ARG A 68 -8.72 -26.07 31.86
CA ARG A 68 -9.22 -25.67 30.55
C ARG A 68 -10.56 -26.33 30.24
N GLU A 69 -10.71 -27.61 30.55
CA GLU A 69 -11.97 -28.34 30.36
C GLU A 69 -13.10 -27.79 31.24
N LYS A 70 -12.82 -27.50 32.52
CA LYS A 70 -13.77 -26.85 33.43
C LYS A 70 -14.23 -25.49 32.90
N LYS A 71 -13.29 -24.64 32.49
CA LYS A 71 -13.58 -23.33 31.88
C LYS A 71 -14.40 -23.47 30.59
N LEU A 72 -14.09 -24.47 29.76
CA LEU A 72 -14.81 -24.74 28.53
C LEU A 72 -16.25 -25.18 28.80
N LYS A 73 -16.46 -26.06 29.79
CA LYS A 73 -17.79 -26.53 30.18
C LYS A 73 -18.65 -25.38 30.70
N GLN A 74 -18.11 -24.54 31.59
CA GLN A 74 -18.79 -23.35 32.11
C GLN A 74 -19.19 -22.38 30.98
N ARG A 75 -18.29 -22.12 30.01
CA ARG A 75 -18.60 -21.29 28.84
C ARG A 75 -19.72 -21.88 27.98
N LYS A 76 -19.69 -23.18 27.71
CA LYS A 76 -20.73 -23.87 26.92
C LYS A 76 -22.09 -23.77 27.61
N GLU A 77 -22.16 -24.04 28.91
CA GLU A 77 -23.40 -23.92 29.69
C GLU A 77 -23.94 -22.50 29.70
N PHE A 78 -23.07 -21.49 29.85
CA PHE A 78 -23.46 -20.08 29.76
C PHE A 78 -24.07 -19.72 28.39
N ILE A 79 -23.40 -20.14 27.31
CA ILE A 79 -23.86 -19.89 25.93
C ILE A 79 -25.20 -20.56 25.69
N ILE A 80 -25.38 -21.82 26.10
CA ILE A 80 -26.64 -22.55 25.96
C ILE A 80 -27.75 -21.82 26.72
N LYS A 81 -27.51 -21.43 27.98
CA LYS A 81 -28.48 -20.73 28.82
C LYS A 81 -28.90 -19.37 28.24
N HIS A 82 -28.02 -18.67 27.53
CA HIS A 82 -28.26 -17.33 27.00
C HIS A 82 -28.37 -17.27 25.47
N LYS A 83 -28.48 -18.42 24.79
CA LYS A 83 -28.38 -18.54 23.33
C LYS A 83 -29.31 -17.58 22.60
N SER A 84 -30.59 -17.51 22.99
CA SER A 84 -31.58 -16.63 22.36
C SER A 84 -31.25 -15.15 22.55
N LYS A 85 -30.81 -14.73 23.75
CA LYS A 85 -30.41 -13.35 24.04
C LYS A 85 -29.16 -12.94 23.27
N ILE A 86 -28.17 -13.83 23.17
CA ILE A 86 -26.96 -13.60 22.39
C ILE A 86 -27.31 -13.43 20.91
N ILE A 87 -28.14 -14.34 20.35
CA ILE A 87 -28.57 -14.26 18.95
C ILE A 87 -29.34 -12.96 18.69
N ALA A 88 -30.29 -12.60 19.55
CA ALA A 88 -31.04 -11.35 19.42
C ALA A 88 -30.12 -10.11 19.45
N SER A 89 -29.17 -10.07 20.39
CA SER A 89 -28.19 -8.97 20.48
C SER A 89 -27.33 -8.86 19.22
N VAL A 90 -26.83 -10.00 18.70
CA VAL A 90 -26.04 -10.02 17.46
C VAL A 90 -26.88 -9.58 16.27
N MET A 91 -28.14 -10.04 16.15
CA MET A 91 -29.03 -9.61 15.07
C MET A 91 -29.33 -8.11 15.11
N ILE A 92 -29.54 -7.53 16.30
CA ILE A 92 -29.75 -6.10 16.46
C ILE A 92 -28.51 -5.32 15.98
N LEU A 93 -27.30 -5.75 16.37
CA LEU A 93 -26.06 -5.11 15.91
C LEU A 93 -25.90 -5.19 14.39
N ILE A 94 -26.24 -6.34 13.77
CA ILE A 94 -26.22 -6.51 12.32
C ILE A 94 -27.23 -5.56 11.65
N LEU A 95 -28.45 -5.47 12.17
CA LEU A 95 -29.48 -4.58 11.62
C LEU A 95 -29.07 -3.10 11.72
N ILE A 96 -28.48 -2.68 12.83
CA ILE A 96 -27.96 -1.30 13.00
C ILE A 96 -26.83 -1.02 12.00
N ALA A 97 -25.92 -1.98 11.80
CA ALA A 97 -24.84 -1.84 10.82
C ALA A 97 -25.40 -1.75 9.39
N LEU A 98 -26.35 -2.60 9.02
CA LEU A 98 -27.01 -2.57 7.71
C LEU A 98 -27.77 -1.26 7.50
N ALA A 99 -28.50 -0.78 8.51
CA ALA A 99 -29.20 0.49 8.44
C ALA A 99 -28.24 1.67 8.26
N SER A 100 -27.10 1.64 8.96
CA SER A 100 -26.05 2.66 8.84
C SER A 100 -25.41 2.66 7.45
N VAL A 101 -25.13 1.48 6.89
CA VAL A 101 -24.64 1.33 5.50
C VAL A 101 -25.68 1.82 4.51
N TYR A 102 -26.94 1.43 4.68
CA TYR A 102 -28.03 1.89 3.82
C TYR A 102 -28.18 3.41 3.88
N GLN A 103 -28.17 4.01 5.06
CA GLN A 103 -28.25 5.45 5.24
C GLN A 103 -27.04 6.18 4.65
N TYR A 104 -25.85 5.61 4.74
CA TYR A 104 -24.65 6.15 4.08
C TYR A 104 -24.79 6.19 2.55
N PHE A 105 -25.29 5.12 1.92
CA PHE A 105 -25.41 5.06 0.46
C PHE A 105 -26.67 5.72 -0.10
N TYR A 106 -27.80 5.63 0.60
CA TYR A 106 -29.14 5.98 0.11
C TYR A 106 -29.94 6.95 1.01
N GLY A 107 -29.41 7.35 2.17
CA GLY A 107 -30.10 8.19 3.17
C GLY A 107 -30.30 9.66 2.77
N GLY A 108 -30.93 9.91 1.61
CA GLY A 108 -31.35 11.24 1.18
C GLY A 108 -30.19 12.17 0.79
N LYS A 109 -30.30 13.44 1.18
CA LYS A 109 -29.41 14.52 0.69
C LYS A 109 -27.94 14.40 1.11
N TYR A 110 -27.61 13.59 2.13
CA TYR A 110 -26.22 13.34 2.53
C TYR A 110 -25.64 12.03 2.00
N SER A 111 -26.47 11.24 1.31
CA SER A 111 -26.11 9.92 0.84
C SER A 111 -25.02 9.98 -0.24
N ARG A 112 -24.14 8.98 -0.28
CA ARG A 112 -23.02 8.94 -1.22
C ARG A 112 -23.50 9.01 -2.67
N ILE A 113 -24.61 8.35 -2.99
CA ILE A 113 -25.18 8.35 -4.34
C ILE A 113 -25.69 9.74 -4.71
N TYR A 114 -26.41 10.41 -3.79
CA TYR A 114 -26.90 11.76 -4.04
C TYR A 114 -25.76 12.76 -4.22
N THR A 115 -24.76 12.77 -3.33
CA THR A 115 -23.63 13.70 -3.46
C THR A 115 -22.77 13.38 -4.68
N SER A 116 -22.56 12.11 -5.02
CA SER A 116 -21.81 11.71 -6.23
C SER A 116 -22.49 12.19 -7.51
N LYS A 117 -23.82 12.14 -7.58
CA LYS A 117 -24.58 12.68 -8.70
C LYS A 117 -24.38 14.19 -8.83
N LEU A 118 -24.40 14.93 -7.72
CA LEU A 118 -24.12 16.37 -7.72
C LEU A 118 -22.66 16.67 -8.11
N GLU A 119 -21.68 15.93 -7.58
CA GLU A 119 -20.26 16.02 -7.93
C GLU A 119 -20.04 15.86 -9.45
N SER A 120 -20.74 14.92 -10.08
CA SER A 120 -20.65 14.69 -11.53
C SER A 120 -21.18 15.86 -12.37
N LYS A 121 -22.21 16.57 -11.87
CA LYS A 121 -22.91 17.64 -12.59
C LYS A 121 -22.39 19.04 -12.31
N CYS A 122 -21.79 19.26 -11.14
CA CYS A 122 -21.36 20.57 -10.67
C CYS A 122 -20.54 21.33 -11.75
N HIS A 123 -19.65 20.65 -12.47
CA HIS A 123 -18.83 21.28 -13.53
C HIS A 123 -19.62 21.95 -14.66
N SER A 124 -20.86 21.54 -14.92
CA SER A 124 -21.71 22.07 -15.99
C SER A 124 -23.00 22.71 -15.50
N ASP A 125 -23.37 22.51 -14.24
CA ASP A 125 -24.63 22.96 -13.66
C ASP A 125 -24.39 23.68 -12.33
N GLU A 126 -24.48 25.01 -12.37
CA GLU A 126 -24.28 25.90 -11.23
C GLU A 126 -25.27 25.61 -10.08
N ALA A 127 -26.49 25.18 -10.39
CA ALA A 127 -27.48 24.84 -9.38
C ALA A 127 -27.05 23.58 -8.59
N SER A 128 -26.59 22.53 -9.29
CA SER A 128 -26.02 21.34 -8.65
C SER A 128 -24.81 21.69 -7.77
N CYS A 129 -23.93 22.60 -8.21
CA CYS A 129 -22.82 23.06 -7.39
C CYS A 129 -23.28 23.75 -6.10
N LYS A 130 -24.24 24.68 -6.17
CA LYS A 130 -24.74 25.39 -4.99
C LYS A 130 -25.33 24.44 -3.94
N ILE A 131 -26.07 23.42 -4.39
CA ILE A 131 -26.62 22.38 -3.50
C ILE A 131 -25.49 21.58 -2.85
N LEU A 132 -24.51 21.13 -3.65
CA LEU A 132 -23.35 20.37 -3.16
C LEU A 132 -22.54 21.17 -2.12
N GLN A 133 -22.32 22.46 -2.38
CA GLN A 133 -21.62 23.38 -1.48
C GLN A 133 -22.36 23.52 -0.14
N ALA A 134 -23.68 23.69 -0.16
CA ALA A 134 -24.48 23.79 1.07
C ALA A 134 -24.37 22.49 1.90
N ILE A 135 -24.39 21.33 1.25
CA ILE A 135 -24.24 20.02 1.91
C ILE A 135 -22.86 19.89 2.55
N TYR A 136 -21.79 20.22 1.82
CA TYR A 136 -20.43 20.14 2.34
C TYR A 136 -20.18 21.15 3.46
N LYS A 137 -20.73 22.37 3.35
CA LYS A 137 -20.65 23.35 4.44
C LYS A 137 -21.30 22.81 5.71
N GLU A 138 -22.50 22.27 5.61
CA GLU A 138 -23.20 21.73 6.78
C GLU A 138 -22.45 20.54 7.42
N LYS A 139 -21.82 19.69 6.60
CA LYS A 139 -20.96 18.60 7.09
C LYS A 139 -19.68 19.15 7.76
N CYS A 140 -19.07 20.18 7.17
CA CYS A 140 -17.91 20.86 7.74
C CYS A 140 -18.24 21.49 9.10
N ASP A 141 -19.39 22.18 9.21
CA ASP A 141 -19.87 22.78 10.46
C ASP A 141 -20.10 21.71 11.55
N LYS A 142 -20.33 20.44 11.16
CA LYS A 142 -20.44 19.27 12.04
C LYS A 142 -19.10 18.56 12.33
N GLY A 143 -17.98 19.12 11.86
CA GLY A 143 -16.63 18.60 12.09
C GLY A 143 -16.09 17.63 11.03
N ASP A 144 -16.76 17.47 9.89
CA ASP A 144 -16.23 16.69 8.76
C ASP A 144 -15.16 17.51 8.01
N SER A 145 -13.89 17.33 8.41
CA SER A 145 -12.74 18.02 7.82
C SER A 145 -12.61 17.78 6.32
N LYS A 146 -13.04 16.62 5.80
CA LYS A 146 -13.03 16.33 4.36
C LYS A 146 -14.11 17.12 3.60
N ALA A 147 -15.26 17.32 4.23
CA ALA A 147 -16.31 18.17 3.67
C ALA A 147 -15.95 19.66 3.70
N CYS A 148 -15.13 20.11 4.65
CA CYS A 148 -14.64 21.49 4.68
C CYS A 148 -13.94 21.88 3.37
N ILE A 149 -13.10 21.01 2.81
CA ILE A 149 -12.39 21.28 1.56
C ILE A 149 -13.36 21.55 0.41
N GLY A 150 -14.36 20.68 0.23
CA GLY A 150 -15.39 20.82 -0.80
C GLY A 150 -16.29 22.04 -0.61
N ALA A 151 -16.46 22.50 0.63
CA ALA A 151 -17.18 23.74 0.94
C ALA A 151 -16.38 25.01 0.58
N TYR A 152 -15.05 24.96 0.67
CA TYR A 152 -14.20 26.14 0.49
C TYR A 152 -13.62 26.30 -0.92
N ILE A 153 -13.35 25.22 -1.66
CA ILE A 153 -12.73 25.29 -3.01
C ILE A 153 -13.49 26.19 -3.97
N HIS A 154 -14.83 26.15 -3.95
CA HIS A 154 -15.64 26.95 -4.86
C HIS A 154 -16.01 28.35 -4.32
N LYS A 155 -15.68 28.65 -3.04
CA LYS A 155 -16.06 29.91 -2.37
C LYS A 155 -14.90 30.90 -2.26
N HIS A 156 -13.67 30.41 -2.12
CA HIS A 156 -12.49 31.24 -1.94
C HIS A 156 -11.62 31.19 -3.20
N LYS A 157 -11.51 32.33 -3.88
CA LYS A 157 -10.68 32.45 -5.10
C LYS A 157 -9.17 32.33 -4.83
N ASP A 158 -8.76 32.44 -3.56
CA ASP A 158 -7.36 32.54 -3.15
C ASP A 158 -6.98 31.52 -2.06
N LEU A 159 -7.51 30.30 -2.15
CA LEU A 159 -7.02 29.18 -1.34
C LEU A 159 -5.59 28.83 -1.73
N ARG A 160 -4.76 28.60 -0.71
CA ARG A 160 -3.39 28.16 -0.86
C ARG A 160 -3.16 26.90 -0.06
N ALA A 161 -2.39 25.99 -0.63
CA ALA A 161 -1.87 24.82 0.04
C ALA A 161 -0.49 25.14 0.60
N ILE A 162 -0.29 24.97 1.91
CA ILE A 162 1.02 25.08 2.54
C ILE A 162 1.48 23.72 3.00
N LYS A 163 2.79 23.46 2.88
CA LYS A 163 3.39 22.21 3.36
C LYS A 163 3.97 22.44 4.75
N ASP A 164 3.42 21.74 5.74
CA ASP A 164 3.91 21.75 7.12
C ASP A 164 4.07 20.30 7.60
N ASN A 165 5.22 19.97 8.22
CA ASN A 165 5.55 18.62 8.68
C ASN A 165 5.27 17.48 7.67
N ASN A 166 5.58 17.73 6.40
CA ASN A 166 5.34 16.83 5.27
C ASN A 166 3.85 16.56 4.94
N GLN A 167 2.93 17.34 5.51
CA GLN A 167 1.50 17.32 5.21
C GLN A 167 1.09 18.62 4.51
N TRP A 168 0.20 18.51 3.53
CA TRP A 168 -0.33 19.69 2.82
C TRP A 168 -1.62 20.16 3.50
N ASN A 169 -1.68 21.43 3.89
CA ASN A 169 -2.83 22.05 4.54
C ASN A 169 -3.40 23.15 3.64
N LEU A 170 -4.72 23.30 3.55
CA LEU A 170 -5.34 24.43 2.85
C LEU A 170 -5.58 25.58 3.83
N VAL A 171 -5.11 26.76 3.46
CA VAL A 171 -5.27 28.01 4.21
C VAL A 171 -6.05 29.04 3.42
N ASN A 172 -6.68 29.97 4.14
CA ASN A 172 -7.27 31.17 3.55
C ASN A 172 -6.23 32.26 3.24
N GLU A 173 -6.69 33.44 2.80
CA GLU A 173 -5.84 34.60 2.53
C GLU A 173 -4.96 35.05 3.71
N ASN A 174 -5.39 34.77 4.95
CA ASN A 174 -4.70 35.14 6.19
C ASN A 174 -3.81 34.02 6.76
N ASN A 175 -3.51 32.98 5.97
CA ASN A 175 -2.77 31.78 6.40
C ASN A 175 -3.44 31.00 7.55
N LYS A 176 -4.74 31.24 7.83
CA LYS A 176 -5.49 30.40 8.76
C LYS A 176 -5.75 29.05 8.10
N ILE A 177 -5.32 27.97 8.74
CA ILE A 177 -5.61 26.61 8.31
C ILE A 177 -7.13 26.42 8.33
N LEU A 178 -7.69 26.19 7.14
CA LEU A 178 -9.09 25.82 6.95
C LEU A 178 -9.23 24.31 6.93
N VAL A 179 -8.22 23.61 6.40
CA VAL A 179 -8.21 22.15 6.29
C VAL A 179 -6.81 21.62 6.49
N GLU A 180 -6.65 20.77 7.49
CA GLU A 180 -5.44 19.96 7.70
C GLU A 180 -5.43 18.74 6.77
N ASN A 181 -4.24 18.35 6.30
CA ASN A 181 -4.04 17.20 5.43
C ASN A 181 -5.02 17.17 4.23
N ALA A 182 -5.05 18.28 3.50
CA ALA A 182 -6.08 18.60 2.54
C ALA A 182 -6.07 17.75 1.26
N PHE A 183 -4.99 17.00 0.98
CA PHE A 183 -4.92 16.18 -0.23
C PHE A 183 -4.67 14.73 0.12
N ASP A 184 -5.44 13.85 -0.52
CA ASP A 184 -5.29 12.41 -0.37
C ASP A 184 -3.94 11.93 -0.93
N TYR A 185 -3.44 12.62 -1.96
CA TYR A 185 -2.21 12.29 -2.66
C TYR A 185 -1.70 13.45 -3.52
N THR A 186 -0.38 13.53 -3.72
CA THR A 186 0.28 14.55 -4.54
C THR A 186 1.40 13.94 -5.38
N TRP A 187 1.63 14.47 -6.57
CA TRP A 187 2.77 14.14 -7.42
C TRP A 187 3.95 15.11 -7.25
N GLY A 188 5.09 14.81 -7.89
CA GLY A 188 6.16 15.79 -8.07
C GLY A 188 5.75 16.92 -9.02
N PHE A 189 6.37 18.10 -8.85
CA PHE A 189 6.16 19.23 -9.74
C PHE A 189 6.75 18.95 -11.13
N ASN A 190 5.99 19.30 -12.16
CA ASN A 190 6.47 19.38 -13.54
C ASN A 190 5.95 20.68 -14.18
N GLU A 191 6.84 21.41 -14.84
CA GLU A 191 6.58 22.72 -15.43
C GLU A 191 5.86 23.75 -14.54
N GLY A 192 6.14 23.72 -13.23
CA GLY A 192 5.58 24.64 -12.23
C GLY A 192 4.22 24.23 -11.65
N LEU A 193 3.65 23.10 -12.08
CA LEU A 193 2.39 22.57 -11.56
C LEU A 193 2.58 21.15 -11.02
N THR A 194 1.75 20.77 -10.05
CA THR A 194 1.66 19.37 -9.60
C THR A 194 0.22 18.90 -9.49
N GLY A 195 0.01 17.63 -9.79
CA GLY A 195 -1.25 16.95 -9.63
C GLY A 195 -1.59 16.73 -8.16
N VAL A 196 -2.78 17.12 -7.75
CA VAL A 196 -3.31 16.86 -6.40
C VAL A 196 -4.63 16.10 -6.49
N LYS A 197 -4.81 15.13 -5.58
CA LYS A 197 -6.05 14.35 -5.49
C LYS A 197 -6.83 14.75 -4.25
N LEU A 198 -8.12 15.02 -4.46
CA LEU A 198 -9.08 15.38 -3.44
C LEU A 198 -10.39 14.63 -3.67
N ASN A 199 -10.87 13.90 -2.67
CA ASN A 199 -12.17 13.21 -2.70
C ASN A 199 -12.35 12.33 -3.94
N GLY A 200 -11.26 11.73 -4.42
CA GLY A 200 -11.27 10.90 -5.62
C GLY A 200 -11.07 11.64 -6.95
N LYS A 201 -11.08 12.97 -6.96
CA LYS A 201 -10.90 13.81 -8.15
C LYS A 201 -9.54 14.47 -8.18
N TRP A 202 -9.03 14.71 -9.38
CA TRP A 202 -7.72 15.30 -9.61
C TRP A 202 -7.82 16.74 -10.11
N GLY A 203 -6.90 17.58 -9.63
CA GLY A 203 -6.68 18.96 -10.06
C GLY A 203 -5.19 19.30 -10.00
N PHE A 204 -4.85 20.58 -10.12
CA PHE A 204 -3.47 21.05 -10.11
C PHE A 204 -3.28 22.23 -9.17
N ILE A 205 -2.15 22.24 -8.47
CA ILE A 205 -1.66 23.41 -7.72
C ILE A 205 -0.34 23.89 -8.32
N ASP A 206 -0.06 25.18 -8.14
CA ASP A 206 1.24 25.76 -8.48
C ASP A 206 2.27 25.60 -7.35
N THR A 207 3.50 26.05 -7.59
CA THR A 207 4.60 25.97 -6.61
C THR A 207 4.39 26.84 -5.37
N SER A 208 3.48 27.82 -5.41
CA SER A 208 3.04 28.58 -4.23
C SER A 208 1.95 27.86 -3.43
N GLY A 209 1.46 26.74 -3.96
CA GLY A 209 0.35 25.96 -3.45
C GLY A 209 -1.02 26.51 -3.82
N LYS A 210 -1.12 27.55 -4.65
CA LYS A 210 -2.42 28.03 -5.12
C LYS A 210 -3.05 26.99 -6.03
N ILE A 211 -4.35 26.76 -5.89
CA ILE A 211 -5.11 25.90 -6.81
C ILE A 211 -5.13 26.58 -8.17
N ALA A 212 -4.38 26.02 -9.12
CA ALA A 212 -4.32 26.49 -10.50
C ALA A 212 -5.51 25.94 -11.29
N ILE A 213 -5.86 24.67 -11.08
CA ILE A 213 -6.97 23.99 -11.73
C ILE A 213 -7.72 23.19 -10.67
N GLU A 214 -9.01 23.48 -10.49
CA GLU A 214 -9.85 22.83 -9.48
C GLU A 214 -9.89 21.29 -9.66
N PRO A 215 -9.85 20.50 -8.58
CA PRO A 215 -10.01 19.06 -8.65
C PRO A 215 -11.37 18.64 -9.20
N LYS A 216 -11.38 18.14 -10.45
CA LYS A 216 -12.58 17.70 -11.16
C LYS A 216 -12.42 16.47 -12.05
N PHE A 217 -11.19 16.07 -12.32
CA PHE A 217 -10.89 15.02 -13.29
C PHE A 217 -10.85 13.63 -12.61
N ASP A 218 -11.22 12.60 -13.35
CA ASP A 218 -11.12 11.19 -12.90
C ASP A 218 -9.66 10.70 -12.90
N GLY A 219 -8.82 11.34 -13.70
CA GLY A 219 -7.39 11.07 -13.83
C GLY A 219 -6.70 12.24 -14.51
N ILE A 220 -5.39 12.35 -14.32
CA ILE A 220 -4.55 13.37 -14.96
C ILE A 220 -3.23 12.74 -15.37
N GLY A 221 -2.50 13.40 -16.28
CA GLY A 221 -1.08 13.20 -16.53
C GLY A 221 -0.27 14.40 -16.04
N TYR A 222 1.06 14.30 -16.11
CA TYR A 222 1.93 15.44 -15.86
C TYR A 222 1.73 16.51 -16.94
N PHE A 223 1.99 17.78 -16.58
CA PHE A 223 2.23 18.79 -17.59
C PHE A 223 3.53 18.47 -18.32
N SER A 224 3.47 18.51 -19.65
CA SER A 224 4.59 18.36 -20.56
C SER A 224 4.28 19.14 -21.84
N GLU A 225 5.22 19.97 -22.27
CA GLU A 225 5.09 20.85 -23.43
C GLU A 225 3.86 21.77 -23.34
N GLY A 226 3.56 22.24 -22.12
CA GLY A 226 2.46 23.16 -21.85
C GLY A 226 1.07 22.50 -21.77
N LEU A 227 0.95 21.19 -21.98
CA LEU A 227 -0.31 20.45 -21.93
C LEU A 227 -0.28 19.34 -20.88
N ALA A 228 -1.43 19.02 -20.29
CA ALA A 228 -1.60 17.87 -19.42
C ALA A 228 -2.78 17.00 -19.89
N ALA A 229 -2.57 15.69 -19.87
CA ALA A 229 -3.65 14.73 -20.09
C ALA A 229 -4.67 14.81 -18.94
N ILE A 230 -5.95 14.72 -19.25
CA ILE A 230 -7.03 14.65 -18.27
C ILE A 230 -8.04 13.59 -18.68
N LYS A 231 -8.57 12.88 -17.70
CA LYS A 231 -9.61 11.87 -17.88
C LYS A 231 -10.92 12.37 -17.27
N LEU A 232 -11.99 12.28 -18.04
CA LEU A 232 -13.34 12.52 -17.55
C LEU A 232 -14.30 11.57 -18.28
N ASN A 233 -15.22 10.94 -17.54
CA ASN A 233 -16.21 10.02 -18.12
C ASN A 233 -15.58 8.91 -18.98
N ASN A 234 -14.48 8.33 -18.48
CA ASN A 234 -13.70 7.28 -19.16
C ASN A 234 -12.99 7.66 -20.46
N LYS A 235 -13.02 8.94 -20.87
CA LYS A 235 -12.28 9.43 -22.03
C LYS A 235 -11.17 10.38 -21.60
N TRP A 236 -10.10 10.38 -22.39
CA TRP A 236 -8.95 11.24 -22.21
C TRP A 236 -8.93 12.36 -23.25
N GLY A 237 -8.42 13.51 -22.82
CA GLY A 237 -8.13 14.69 -23.64
C GLY A 237 -7.00 15.49 -22.99
N PHE A 238 -6.78 16.73 -23.44
CA PHE A 238 -5.67 17.56 -22.93
C PHE A 238 -6.10 18.99 -22.63
N ILE A 239 -5.57 19.54 -21.54
CA ILE A 239 -5.78 20.92 -21.12
C ILE A 239 -4.47 21.71 -21.10
N ASP A 240 -4.58 23.03 -21.20
CA ASP A 240 -3.46 23.94 -20.92
C ASP A 240 -3.31 24.21 -19.41
N LYS A 241 -2.29 25.01 -19.05
CA LYS A 241 -1.99 25.39 -17.66
C LYS A 241 -3.08 26.25 -17.00
N ASN A 242 -4.00 26.82 -17.78
CA ASN A 242 -5.15 27.56 -17.27
C ASN A 242 -6.39 26.66 -17.13
N GLY A 243 -6.27 25.37 -17.41
CA GLY A 243 -7.37 24.41 -17.35
C GLY A 243 -8.31 24.45 -18.54
N LYS A 244 -7.96 25.16 -19.63
CA LYS A 244 -8.75 25.19 -20.87
C LYS A 244 -8.53 23.90 -21.63
N LEU A 245 -9.63 23.25 -22.03
CA LEU A 245 -9.59 22.06 -22.87
C LEU A 245 -9.06 22.44 -24.28
N ILE A 246 -7.88 21.95 -24.62
CA ILE A 246 -7.25 22.15 -25.93
C ILE A 246 -7.60 20.99 -26.86
N ILE A 247 -7.54 19.76 -26.35
CA ILE A 247 -7.83 18.55 -27.12
C ILE A 247 -8.99 17.82 -26.45
N LYS A 248 -10.04 17.55 -27.23
CA LYS A 248 -11.32 16.98 -26.75
C LYS A 248 -11.15 15.59 -26.13
N LEU A 249 -12.06 15.28 -25.21
CA LEU A 249 -12.16 14.01 -24.50
C LEU A 249 -12.65 12.86 -25.38
N ASN A 250 -11.80 12.35 -26.27
CA ASN A 250 -12.19 11.35 -27.27
C ASN A 250 -11.39 10.04 -27.18
N PHE A 251 -10.30 9.99 -26.42
CA PHE A 251 -9.35 8.87 -26.44
C PHE A 251 -9.59 7.88 -25.31
N ASP A 252 -9.30 6.60 -25.55
CA ASP A 252 -9.40 5.51 -24.57
C ASP A 252 -8.18 5.45 -23.64
N GLY A 253 -7.06 5.98 -24.11
CA GLY A 253 -5.79 6.06 -23.39
C GLY A 253 -4.89 7.09 -24.06
N VAL A 254 -4.00 7.70 -23.29
CA VAL A 254 -3.05 8.71 -23.78
C VAL A 254 -1.74 8.61 -23.03
N TRP A 255 -0.67 9.04 -23.69
CA TRP A 255 0.63 9.35 -23.11
C TRP A 255 0.81 10.87 -23.01
N SER A 256 1.81 11.32 -22.25
CA SER A 256 2.17 12.74 -22.19
C SER A 256 2.78 13.19 -23.52
N PHE A 257 2.73 14.50 -23.79
CA PHE A 257 3.45 15.06 -24.93
C PHE A 257 4.97 14.92 -24.72
N SER A 258 5.65 14.47 -25.76
CA SER A 258 7.11 14.46 -25.83
C SER A 258 7.57 14.66 -27.27
N GLU A 259 8.48 15.61 -27.42
CA GLU A 259 9.02 16.09 -28.67
C GLU A 259 7.96 16.49 -29.72
N GLY A 260 6.87 17.10 -29.25
CA GLY A 260 5.75 17.60 -30.06
C GLY A 260 4.63 16.59 -30.34
N LEU A 261 4.76 15.34 -29.87
CA LEU A 261 3.79 14.27 -30.12
C LEU A 261 3.32 13.59 -28.84
N ALA A 262 2.07 13.13 -28.81
CA ALA A 262 1.54 12.29 -27.76
C ALA A 262 0.91 11.03 -28.33
N GLY A 263 1.23 9.88 -27.74
CA GLY A 263 0.58 8.62 -28.07
C GLY A 263 -0.87 8.64 -27.60
N VAL A 264 -1.81 8.26 -28.47
CA VAL A 264 -3.24 8.18 -28.12
C VAL A 264 -3.86 6.90 -28.61
N LYS A 265 -4.80 6.38 -27.83
CA LYS A 265 -5.55 5.17 -28.14
C LYS A 265 -6.95 5.52 -28.60
N LEU A 266 -7.31 5.07 -29.80
CA LEU A 266 -8.63 5.24 -30.39
C LEU A 266 -9.11 3.90 -30.94
N ASN A 267 -10.31 3.46 -30.55
CA ASN A 267 -10.92 2.21 -31.04
C ASN A 267 -10.01 0.98 -30.87
N GLY A 268 -9.27 0.92 -29.75
CA GLY A 268 -8.39 -0.20 -29.44
C GLY A 268 -6.97 -0.11 -30.01
N LYS A 269 -6.69 0.80 -30.95
CA LYS A 269 -5.37 0.98 -31.57
C LYS A 269 -4.71 2.27 -31.14
N TRP A 270 -3.39 2.28 -31.14
CA TRP A 270 -2.57 3.43 -30.80
C TRP A 270 -2.03 4.14 -32.04
N GLY A 271 -2.06 5.47 -32.00
CA GLY A 271 -1.44 6.38 -32.95
C GLY A 271 -0.84 7.57 -32.20
N PHE A 272 -0.50 8.64 -32.90
CA PHE A 272 0.10 9.83 -32.31
C PHE A 272 -0.59 11.10 -32.82
N ILE A 273 -0.76 12.06 -31.92
CA ILE A 273 -1.30 13.40 -32.23
C ILE A 273 -0.26 14.48 -31.97
N ASP A 274 -0.37 15.59 -32.69
CA ASP A 274 0.36 16.82 -32.38
C ASP A 274 -0.30 17.62 -31.24
N THR A 275 0.35 18.70 -30.79
CA THR A 275 -0.13 19.57 -29.71
C THR A 275 -1.42 20.32 -30.03
N SER A 276 -1.84 20.37 -31.31
CA SER A 276 -3.14 20.89 -31.73
C SER A 276 -4.26 19.83 -31.67
N GLY A 277 -3.90 18.57 -31.48
CA GLY A 277 -4.80 17.42 -31.44
C GLY A 277 -5.07 16.78 -32.80
N LYS A 278 -4.30 17.13 -33.84
CA LYS A 278 -4.40 16.47 -35.15
C LYS A 278 -3.62 15.17 -35.13
N ILE A 279 -4.14 14.15 -35.81
CA ILE A 279 -3.45 12.87 -35.99
C ILE A 279 -2.20 13.11 -36.84
N ALA A 280 -1.04 12.83 -36.26
CA ALA A 280 0.26 12.85 -36.93
C ALA A 280 0.65 11.46 -37.44
N ILE A 281 0.28 10.41 -36.70
CA ILE A 281 0.48 9.01 -37.08
C ILE A 281 -0.81 8.24 -36.79
N GLU A 282 -1.34 7.58 -37.82
CA GLU A 282 -2.65 6.91 -37.75
C GLU A 282 -2.70 5.81 -36.67
N PRO A 283 -3.82 5.69 -35.92
CA PRO A 283 -3.98 4.65 -34.92
C PRO A 283 -4.04 3.24 -35.49
N THR A 284 -2.87 2.61 -35.64
CA THR A 284 -2.71 1.29 -36.25
C THR A 284 -1.94 0.30 -35.37
N PHE A 285 -1.25 0.79 -34.34
CA PHE A 285 -0.43 -0.02 -33.45
C PHE A 285 -1.27 -0.69 -32.35
N ASP A 286 -0.87 -1.89 -31.93
CA ASP A 286 -1.50 -2.62 -30.83
C ASP A 286 -1.17 -2.00 -29.47
N ASN A 287 0.05 -1.47 -29.32
CA ASN A 287 0.50 -0.83 -28.10
C ASN A 287 1.62 0.18 -28.34
N VAL A 288 1.84 1.08 -27.38
CA VAL A 288 2.96 2.04 -27.33
C VAL A 288 3.57 1.95 -25.94
N LYS A 289 4.88 1.71 -25.86
CA LYS A 289 5.56 1.49 -24.58
C LYS A 289 6.13 2.77 -23.97
N LEU A 290 6.58 3.70 -24.83
CA LEU A 290 7.20 4.95 -24.43
C LEU A 290 6.82 6.07 -25.41
N ASP A 291 6.79 7.28 -24.88
CA ASP A 291 6.73 8.55 -25.62
C ASP A 291 7.98 8.71 -26.51
N PHE A 292 7.94 9.63 -27.47
CA PHE A 292 9.10 9.91 -28.33
C PHE A 292 10.33 10.34 -27.52
N ARG A 293 11.49 9.75 -27.81
CA ARG A 293 12.80 10.16 -27.29
C ARG A 293 13.85 10.03 -28.37
N GLU A 294 14.64 11.07 -28.55
CA GLU A 294 15.67 11.15 -29.59
C GLU A 294 15.09 10.88 -31.00
N GLY A 295 13.85 11.34 -31.23
CA GLY A 295 13.16 11.14 -32.51
C GLY A 295 12.52 9.76 -32.72
N LEU A 296 12.58 8.85 -31.75
CA LEU A 296 12.09 7.47 -31.86
C LEU A 296 11.02 7.13 -30.83
N ALA A 297 10.08 6.26 -31.21
CA ALA A 297 9.12 5.64 -30.29
C ALA A 297 9.07 4.11 -30.50
N GLU A 298 8.93 3.35 -29.42
CA GLU A 298 8.79 1.88 -29.46
C GLU A 298 7.31 1.49 -29.46
N VAL A 299 6.87 0.87 -30.56
CA VAL A 299 5.46 0.50 -30.80
C VAL A 299 5.32 -0.99 -31.05
N ASN A 300 4.19 -1.56 -30.65
CA ASN A 300 3.83 -2.93 -30.97
C ASN A 300 2.96 -2.96 -32.22
N LEU A 301 3.45 -3.60 -33.28
CA LEU A 301 2.73 -3.81 -34.52
C LEU A 301 2.59 -5.31 -34.77
N ASN A 302 1.35 -5.81 -34.72
CA ASN A 302 1.02 -7.22 -34.95
C ASN A 302 1.82 -8.18 -34.05
N GLY A 303 1.98 -7.82 -32.77
CA GLY A 303 2.70 -8.62 -31.79
C GLY A 303 4.23 -8.42 -31.77
N LYS A 304 4.81 -7.66 -32.70
CA LYS A 304 6.24 -7.35 -32.73
C LYS A 304 6.52 -5.91 -32.30
N TRP A 305 7.50 -5.72 -31.44
CA TRP A 305 8.00 -4.40 -31.07
C TRP A 305 8.97 -3.88 -32.14
N VAL A 306 8.74 -2.65 -32.59
CA VAL A 306 9.56 -1.94 -33.58
C VAL A 306 9.73 -0.48 -33.18
N TYR A 307 10.81 0.15 -33.65
CA TYR A 307 11.00 1.59 -33.53
C TYR A 307 10.41 2.31 -34.74
N ILE A 308 9.74 3.43 -34.48
CA ILE A 308 9.26 4.35 -35.52
C ILE A 308 9.85 5.73 -35.34
N ASP A 309 10.05 6.44 -36.45
CA ASP A 309 10.34 7.89 -36.44
C ASP A 309 9.06 8.72 -36.19
N LYS A 310 9.22 10.05 -36.07
CA LYS A 310 8.10 11.00 -35.89
C LYS A 310 7.11 11.08 -37.05
N LYS A 311 7.41 10.46 -38.19
CA LYS A 311 6.51 10.34 -39.35
C LYS A 311 5.81 8.98 -39.37
N GLY A 312 6.11 8.08 -38.45
CA GLY A 312 5.58 6.73 -38.37
C GLY A 312 6.32 5.71 -39.25
N ASN A 313 7.48 6.06 -39.81
CA ASN A 313 8.28 5.12 -40.58
C ASN A 313 8.99 4.15 -39.63
N ILE A 314 8.91 2.85 -39.92
CA ILE A 314 9.64 1.83 -39.16
C ILE A 314 11.14 1.99 -39.44
N ILE A 315 11.91 2.19 -38.37
CA ILE A 315 13.38 2.17 -38.42
C ILE A 315 13.81 0.72 -38.32
N LYS A 316 14.46 0.23 -39.37
CA LYS A 316 15.11 -1.09 -39.36
C LYS A 316 16.54 -0.89 -38.85
N ASP A 317 16.92 -1.72 -37.88
CA ASP A 317 18.32 -1.87 -37.47
C ASP A 317 19.22 -2.26 -38.65
#